data_AF-A0A846QTY7-F1
#
_entry.id   AF-A0A846QTY7-F1
#
_cell.length_a   1.000
_cell.length_b   1.000
_cell.length_c   1.000
_cell.angle_alpha   90.00
_cell.angle_beta   90.00
_cell.angle_gamma   90.00
#
_symmetry.space_group_name_H-M   'P 1'
#
loop_
_entity.id
_entity.type
_entity.pdbx_description
1 polymer ?
#
loop_
_entity_poly.entity_id
_entity_poly.type
_entity_poly.pdbx_seq_one_letter_code
_entity_poly.pdbx_strand_id
1 'polypeptide(L)'
;MKIKLTFSLLIIFQFGFSQQYDTVVIEDENIDKNNEIYKTGNVFVYDYEIIQDGERCKLKKNNGMFARSEFELVPIGTDSIEVDKIHLIVLPVEGADRTNGNQTQISYLQDPIYASLNSTGAVENENNVWIHPIRKGFFNSLETAPFPFIKKPLTIGAEWTDQMKIGQGWGNEMWGQWEGSLILSYNYKIIGKETLKTELGEIECLVIESTAKSNLVTTRLKSYFSERLGFVRLEYELMNDIKVNMWLIDTKTGKEFNDTRTFFQTKEYIKQ
;
A
#
# COMPACT_ATOMS: atom_id res chain seq x y z
N MET A 1 31.97 -9.90 -53.14
CA MET A 1 31.59 -10.56 -51.87
C MET A 1 30.68 -9.63 -51.10
N LYS A 2 29.38 -9.93 -51.01
CA LYS A 2 28.38 -9.10 -50.32
C LYS A 2 28.33 -9.48 -48.85
N ILE A 3 28.76 -8.60 -47.96
CA ILE A 3 28.57 -8.74 -46.51
C ILE A 3 27.14 -8.30 -46.20
N LYS A 4 26.28 -9.25 -45.80
CA LYS A 4 24.96 -8.95 -45.25
C LYS A 4 25.14 -8.61 -43.78
N LEU A 5 24.95 -7.33 -43.44
CA LEU A 5 24.88 -6.83 -42.08
C LEU A 5 23.44 -7.04 -41.59
N THR A 6 23.19 -8.07 -40.78
CA THR A 6 21.90 -8.26 -40.11
C THR A 6 21.91 -7.48 -38.79
N PHE A 7 21.38 -6.26 -38.82
CA PHE A 7 20.95 -5.56 -37.61
C PHE A 7 19.65 -6.21 -37.13
N SER A 8 19.70 -6.94 -36.02
CA SER A 8 18.51 -7.34 -35.27
C SER A 8 18.33 -6.35 -34.13
N LEU A 9 17.50 -5.33 -34.35
CA LEU A 9 17.06 -4.41 -33.33
C LEU A 9 15.83 -5.04 -32.65
N LEU A 10 16.05 -5.79 -31.58
CA LEU A 10 14.98 -6.23 -30.69
C LEU A 10 14.66 -5.07 -29.74
N ILE A 11 13.78 -4.17 -30.19
CA ILE A 11 13.11 -3.25 -29.27
C ILE A 11 11.97 -4.05 -28.63
N ILE A 12 12.25 -4.64 -27.47
CA ILE A 12 11.21 -5.13 -26.58
C ILE A 12 10.65 -3.90 -25.89
N PHE A 13 9.58 -3.32 -26.44
CA PHE A 13 8.71 -2.44 -25.65
C PHE A 13 8.02 -3.32 -24.61
N GLN A 14 8.59 -3.39 -23.42
CA GLN A 14 7.84 -3.72 -22.22
C GLN A 14 6.89 -2.55 -21.99
N PHE A 15 5.71 -2.59 -22.60
CA PHE A 15 4.59 -1.81 -22.09
C PHE A 15 4.29 -2.37 -20.70
N GLY A 16 4.83 -1.71 -19.68
CA GLY A 16 4.38 -1.91 -18.31
C GLY A 16 2.93 -1.46 -18.27
N PHE A 17 2.00 -2.39 -18.48
CA PHE A 17 0.62 -2.16 -18.08
C PHE A 17 0.68 -1.86 -16.58
N SER A 18 0.42 -0.61 -16.22
CA SER A 18 0.19 -0.23 -14.82
C SER A 18 -0.86 -1.20 -14.27
N GLN A 19 -0.58 -1.78 -13.11
CA GLN A 19 -1.60 -2.51 -12.35
C GLN A 19 -2.73 -1.50 -12.11
N GLN A 20 -3.88 -1.75 -12.70
CA GLN A 20 -4.97 -0.78 -12.71
C GLN A 20 -6.21 -1.45 -12.13
N TYR A 21 -6.75 -0.80 -11.12
CA TYR A 21 -8.13 -0.98 -10.71
C TYR A 21 -8.99 -0.31 -11.78
N ASP A 22 -9.87 -1.06 -12.42
CA ASP A 22 -10.71 -0.58 -13.52
C ASP A 22 -11.67 0.52 -13.08
N THR A 23 -11.98 0.60 -11.78
CA THR A 23 -13.04 1.47 -11.28
C THR A 23 -12.56 2.59 -10.37
N VAL A 24 -11.25 2.68 -10.11
CA VAL A 24 -10.60 3.85 -9.51
C VAL A 24 -10.66 4.98 -10.53
N VAL A 25 -11.28 6.09 -10.15
CA VAL A 25 -11.35 7.27 -11.02
C VAL A 25 -10.04 8.04 -10.84
N ILE A 26 -9.17 7.97 -11.84
CA ILE A 26 -7.88 8.66 -11.89
C ILE A 26 -8.04 9.90 -12.75
N GLU A 27 -7.60 11.06 -12.24
CA GLU A 27 -7.66 12.31 -13.00
C GLU A 27 -6.49 12.41 -13.99
N ASP A 28 -6.76 12.99 -15.16
CA ASP A 28 -5.75 13.24 -16.19
C ASP A 28 -4.97 14.55 -15.94
N GLU A 29 -5.50 15.46 -15.12
CA GLU A 29 -4.91 16.75 -14.77
C GLU A 29 -5.04 17.03 -13.27
N ASN A 30 -4.31 18.02 -12.75
CA ASN A 30 -4.41 18.47 -11.34
C ASN A 30 -4.11 17.40 -10.27
N ILE A 31 -3.30 16.41 -10.64
CA ILE A 31 -2.74 15.41 -9.72
C ILE A 31 -2.20 16.11 -8.46
N ASP A 32 -2.56 15.59 -7.29
CA ASP A 32 -2.31 16.10 -5.93
C ASP A 32 -3.15 17.32 -5.48
N LYS A 33 -3.65 18.16 -6.40
CA LYS A 33 -4.30 19.44 -6.01
C LYS A 33 -5.67 19.25 -5.37
N ASN A 34 -6.31 18.14 -5.68
CA ASN A 34 -7.60 17.69 -5.17
C ASN A 34 -7.48 16.85 -3.89
N ASN A 35 -6.27 16.56 -3.42
CA ASN A 35 -6.06 15.81 -2.19
C ASN A 35 -6.43 16.68 -0.97
N GLU A 36 -7.31 16.17 -0.12
CA GLU A 36 -7.66 16.80 1.16
C GLU A 36 -6.84 16.18 2.30
N ILE A 37 -6.65 14.85 2.24
CA ILE A 37 -6.00 14.00 3.24
C ILE A 37 -4.54 13.77 2.87
N TYR A 38 -4.27 13.14 1.72
CA TYR A 38 -2.95 12.72 1.26
C TYR A 38 -2.25 13.86 0.53
N LYS A 39 -2.16 15.02 1.19
CA LYS A 39 -1.45 16.19 0.67
C LYS A 39 0.05 15.98 0.74
N THR A 40 0.74 16.46 -0.28
CA THR A 40 2.20 16.53 -0.32
C THR A 40 2.77 17.15 0.95
N GLY A 41 3.80 16.51 1.52
CA GLY A 41 4.35 16.93 2.81
C GLY A 41 3.73 16.23 4.03
N ASN A 42 2.62 15.51 3.87
CA ASN A 42 2.03 14.74 4.95
C ASN A 42 2.75 13.40 5.15
N VAL A 43 2.84 12.98 6.41
CA VAL A 43 3.35 11.68 6.84
C VAL A 43 2.33 11.02 7.75
N PHE A 44 2.05 9.75 7.50
CA PHE A 44 1.18 8.90 8.30
C PHE A 44 2.02 7.75 8.86
N VAL A 45 2.01 7.60 10.18
CA VAL A 45 2.80 6.58 10.88
C VAL A 45 1.86 5.50 11.36
N TYR A 46 2.11 4.28 10.90
CA TYR A 46 1.35 3.09 11.29
C TYR A 46 2.21 2.21 12.18
N ASP A 47 1.61 1.75 13.27
CA ASP A 47 2.03 0.52 13.91
C ASP A 47 1.34 -0.66 13.23
N TYR A 48 1.85 -1.86 13.45
CA TYR A 48 1.34 -3.06 12.81
C TYR A 48 1.63 -4.32 13.61
N GLU A 49 0.91 -5.39 13.26
CA GLU A 49 1.22 -6.74 13.69
C GLU A 49 0.91 -7.73 12.57
N ILE A 50 1.61 -8.86 12.62
CA ILE A 50 1.36 -10.02 11.78
C ILE A 50 0.91 -11.14 12.72
N ILE A 51 -0.27 -11.71 12.48
CA ILE A 51 -0.78 -12.83 13.27
C ILE A 51 -0.64 -14.09 12.43
N GLN A 52 0.12 -15.05 12.93
CA GLN A 52 0.31 -16.37 12.32
C GLN A 52 0.14 -17.42 13.41
N ASP A 53 -0.69 -18.43 13.16
CA ASP A 53 -0.96 -19.52 14.11
C ASP A 53 -1.39 -19.04 15.52
N GLY A 54 -2.05 -17.88 15.59
CA GLY A 54 -2.50 -17.24 16.82
C GLY A 54 -1.42 -16.43 17.56
N GLU A 55 -0.17 -16.46 17.10
CA GLU A 55 0.93 -15.68 17.65
C GLU A 55 1.01 -14.29 17.00
N ARG A 56 1.25 -13.26 17.80
CA ARG A 56 1.40 -11.87 17.35
C ARG A 56 2.89 -11.58 17.14
N CYS A 57 3.24 -11.24 15.90
CA CYS A 57 4.61 -11.06 15.46
C CYS A 57 4.84 -9.67 14.85
N LYS A 58 6.12 -9.26 14.84
CA LYS A 58 6.67 -8.20 14.00
C LYS A 58 7.83 -8.73 13.18
N LEU A 59 8.29 -7.93 12.22
CA LEU A 59 9.44 -8.28 11.41
C LEU A 59 10.74 -7.93 12.13
N LYS A 60 11.54 -8.96 12.41
CA LYS A 60 12.95 -8.79 12.74
C LYS A 60 13.73 -8.36 11.52
N LYS A 61 13.49 -8.97 10.37
CA LYS A 61 14.13 -8.57 9.11
C LYS A 61 13.09 -8.49 8.00
N ASN A 62 13.26 -7.53 7.11
CA ASN A 62 12.41 -7.40 5.93
C ASN A 62 13.21 -6.83 4.76
N ASN A 63 14.06 -7.68 4.19
CA ASN A 63 15.00 -7.27 3.14
C ASN A 63 14.38 -7.45 1.76
N GLY A 64 14.86 -6.66 0.80
CA GLY A 64 14.54 -6.81 -0.62
C GLY A 64 13.13 -6.35 -1.02
N MET A 65 12.97 -6.18 -2.34
CA MET A 65 11.77 -5.61 -2.96
C MET A 65 10.73 -6.67 -3.35
N PHE A 66 11.12 -7.95 -3.42
CA PHE A 66 10.31 -8.99 -4.05
C PHE A 66 9.74 -9.98 -3.03
N ALA A 67 8.67 -10.70 -3.40
CA ALA A 67 8.03 -11.71 -2.55
C ALA A 67 8.99 -12.81 -2.08
N ARG A 68 9.99 -13.14 -2.90
CA ARG A 68 11.05 -14.12 -2.58
C ARG A 68 12.18 -13.59 -1.69
N SER A 69 12.13 -12.32 -1.29
CA SER A 69 13.19 -11.73 -0.48
C SER A 69 13.11 -12.21 0.97
N GLU A 70 14.25 -12.26 1.64
CA GLU A 70 14.35 -12.77 3.00
C GLU A 70 13.65 -11.84 4.01
N PHE A 71 12.78 -12.42 4.82
CA PHE A 71 12.17 -11.79 5.98
C PHE A 71 12.11 -12.77 7.14
N GLU A 72 12.05 -12.25 8.37
CA GLU A 72 12.02 -13.04 9.60
C GLU A 72 10.96 -12.45 10.53
N LEU A 73 9.99 -13.27 10.93
CA LEU A 73 9.00 -12.92 11.94
C LEU A 73 9.53 -13.27 13.32
N VAL A 74 9.30 -12.38 14.29
CA VAL A 74 9.58 -12.61 15.70
C VAL A 74 8.38 -12.19 16.54
N PRO A 75 8.14 -12.83 17.69
CA PRO A 75 7.07 -12.43 18.59
C PRO A 75 7.22 -10.98 19.05
N ILE A 76 6.09 -10.30 19.25
CA ILE A 76 6.07 -8.95 19.83
C ILE A 76 6.68 -8.99 21.24
N GLY A 77 7.49 -7.98 21.57
CA GLY A 77 8.17 -7.88 22.86
C GLY A 77 9.56 -8.50 22.90
N THR A 78 10.06 -9.01 21.77
CA THR A 78 11.48 -9.39 21.62
C THR A 78 12.34 -8.16 21.32
N ASP A 79 13.57 -8.13 21.83
CA ASP A 79 14.55 -7.04 21.58
C ASP A 79 15.11 -7.02 20.14
N SER A 80 14.60 -7.90 19.26
CA SER A 80 15.15 -8.16 17.94
C SER A 80 14.31 -7.63 16.78
N ILE A 81 13.33 -6.77 17.06
CA ILE A 81 12.48 -6.15 16.04
C ILE A 81 13.29 -5.08 15.30
N GLU A 82 13.54 -5.26 13.99
CA GLU A 82 14.23 -4.25 13.16
C GLU A 82 13.28 -3.53 12.17
N VAL A 83 12.00 -3.91 12.14
CA VAL A 83 10.93 -3.12 11.50
C VAL A 83 9.81 -2.92 12.50
N ASP A 84 9.83 -1.80 13.20
CA ASP A 84 8.87 -1.49 14.25
C ASP A 84 7.63 -0.76 13.70
N LYS A 85 7.84 0.23 12.82
CA LYS A 85 6.78 1.09 12.29
C LYS A 85 6.87 1.26 10.78
N ILE A 86 5.75 1.67 10.18
CA ILE A 86 5.63 1.93 8.75
C ILE A 86 5.20 3.39 8.55
N HIS A 87 6.01 4.14 7.82
CA HIS A 87 5.71 5.52 7.46
C HIS A 87 5.23 5.57 6.02
N LEU A 88 4.02 6.06 5.79
CA LEU A 88 3.54 6.49 4.48
C LEU A 88 3.82 7.98 4.33
N ILE A 89 4.62 8.33 3.35
CA ILE A 89 5.06 9.71 3.09
C ILE A 89 4.51 10.14 1.74
N VAL A 90 3.83 11.29 1.70
CA VAL A 90 3.35 11.89 0.45
C VAL A 90 4.43 12.82 -0.11
N LEU A 91 4.99 12.45 -1.26
CA LEU A 91 6.18 13.08 -1.83
C LEU A 91 5.82 14.21 -2.82
N PRO A 92 6.54 15.35 -2.78
CA PRO A 92 6.46 16.39 -3.80
C PRO A 92 7.26 15.94 -5.01
N VAL A 93 6.62 15.23 -5.95
CA VAL A 93 7.27 14.82 -7.20
C VAL A 93 6.57 15.48 -8.37
N GLU A 94 7.34 16.13 -9.24
CA GLU A 94 6.80 16.80 -10.42
C GLU A 94 6.76 15.87 -11.63
N GLY A 95 5.71 16.01 -12.45
CA GLY A 95 5.57 15.46 -13.80
C GLY A 95 6.31 14.14 -14.08
N ALA A 96 7.38 14.24 -14.87
CA ALA A 96 8.11 13.10 -15.43
C ALA A 96 8.88 12.24 -14.41
N ASP A 97 9.11 12.74 -13.20
CA ASP A 97 9.82 12.00 -12.14
C ASP A 97 8.89 11.07 -11.35
N ARG A 98 7.58 11.11 -11.61
CA ARG A 98 6.61 10.23 -10.97
C ARG A 98 6.77 8.79 -11.44
N THR A 99 6.63 7.85 -10.50
CA THR A 99 6.55 6.41 -10.83
C THR A 99 5.29 6.07 -11.62
N ASN A 100 4.19 6.79 -11.37
CA ASN A 100 2.98 6.76 -12.17
C ASN A 100 2.53 8.21 -12.42
N GLY A 101 2.45 8.60 -13.69
CA GLY A 101 2.17 9.98 -14.10
C GLY A 101 0.86 10.55 -13.55
N ASN A 102 -0.13 9.70 -13.27
CA ASN A 102 -1.49 10.14 -12.90
C ASN A 102 -1.84 9.88 -11.44
N GLN A 103 -0.86 9.51 -10.60
CA GLN A 103 -1.09 9.21 -9.18
C GLN A 103 -0.27 10.13 -8.29
N THR A 104 -0.79 10.44 -7.11
CA THR A 104 -0.03 11.09 -6.05
C THR A 104 1.09 10.17 -5.61
N GLN A 105 2.32 10.66 -5.68
CA GLN A 105 3.49 9.87 -5.34
C GLN A 105 3.54 9.66 -3.81
N ILE A 106 3.39 8.41 -3.38
CA ILE A 106 3.62 8.03 -1.98
C ILE A 106 4.85 7.13 -1.87
N SER A 107 5.39 7.05 -0.68
CA SER A 107 6.50 6.17 -0.35
C SER A 107 6.32 5.54 1.01
N TYR A 108 6.71 4.28 1.12
CA TYR A 108 6.76 3.57 2.39
C TYR A 108 8.19 3.47 2.93
N LEU A 109 8.37 3.82 4.20
CA LEU A 109 9.59 3.58 4.96
C LEU A 109 9.33 2.64 6.13
N GLN A 110 10.33 1.83 6.46
CA GLN A 110 10.36 0.92 7.59
C GLN A 110 11.34 1.45 8.64
N ASP A 111 10.83 1.83 9.80
CA ASP A 111 11.60 2.30 10.96
C ASP A 111 12.11 1.09 11.78
N PRO A 112 13.33 1.10 12.33
CA PRO A 112 14.36 2.16 12.30
C PRO A 112 15.41 2.04 11.19
N ILE A 113 15.30 1.05 10.32
CA ILE A 113 16.32 0.78 9.30
C ILE A 113 16.34 1.87 8.21
N TYR A 114 15.19 2.42 7.80
CA TYR A 114 15.03 3.43 6.74
C TYR A 114 15.90 3.23 5.50
N ALA A 115 16.24 1.98 5.15
CA ALA A 115 17.29 1.68 4.17
C ALA A 115 16.82 1.74 2.72
N SER A 116 15.51 1.75 2.49
CA SER A 116 14.93 1.75 1.14
C SER A 116 13.59 2.45 1.12
N LEU A 117 13.39 3.29 0.11
CA LEU A 117 12.09 3.81 -0.27
C LEU A 117 11.43 2.86 -1.26
N ASN A 118 10.17 2.51 -1.02
CA ASN A 118 9.31 1.88 -2.02
C ASN A 118 8.25 2.89 -2.46
N SER A 119 8.51 3.50 -3.61
CA SER A 119 7.66 4.51 -4.24
C SER A 119 6.50 3.85 -4.98
N THR A 120 5.29 4.33 -4.71
CA THR A 120 4.05 3.89 -5.35
C THR A 120 3.03 5.04 -5.39
N GLY A 121 1.73 4.77 -5.61
CA GLY A 121 0.73 5.81 -5.81
C GLY A 121 -0.44 5.79 -4.83
N ALA A 122 -1.04 6.97 -4.67
CA ALA A 122 -2.37 7.17 -4.12
C ALA A 122 -3.23 7.93 -5.12
N VAL A 123 -4.55 7.79 -5.01
CA VAL A 123 -5.54 8.55 -5.77
C VAL A 123 -6.54 9.08 -4.76
N GLU A 124 -6.69 10.39 -4.68
CA GLU A 124 -7.70 11.05 -3.85
C GLU A 124 -8.34 12.16 -4.68
N ASN A 125 -9.66 12.14 -4.79
CA ASN A 125 -10.43 13.17 -5.48
C ASN A 125 -11.89 13.20 -5.01
N GLU A 126 -12.74 13.91 -5.74
CA GLU A 126 -14.17 14.00 -5.46
C GLU A 126 -14.92 12.66 -5.62
N ASN A 127 -14.35 11.70 -6.36
CA ASN A 127 -14.97 10.41 -6.66
C ASN A 127 -14.49 9.28 -5.75
N ASN A 128 -13.25 9.33 -5.27
CA ASN A 128 -12.66 8.22 -4.54
C ASN A 128 -11.40 8.55 -3.73
N VAL A 129 -11.08 7.68 -2.78
CA VAL A 129 -9.79 7.61 -2.10
C VAL A 129 -9.27 6.19 -2.17
N TRP A 130 -8.07 6.02 -2.73
CA TRP A 130 -7.40 4.75 -2.96
C TRP A 130 -5.92 4.91 -2.63
N ILE A 131 -5.34 3.96 -1.90
CA ILE A 131 -3.89 3.92 -1.66
C ILE A 131 -3.34 2.57 -2.07
N HIS A 132 -2.22 2.58 -2.77
CA HIS A 132 -1.49 1.35 -3.01
C HIS A 132 -0.88 0.83 -1.69
N PRO A 133 -1.02 -0.46 -1.32
CA PRO A 133 -0.41 -1.00 -0.11
C PRO A 133 1.12 -1.00 -0.18
N ILE A 134 1.77 -1.10 0.98
CA ILE A 134 3.22 -1.32 1.06
C ILE A 134 3.59 -2.67 0.43
N ARG A 135 4.70 -2.71 -0.33
CA ARG A 135 5.15 -3.92 -1.07
C ARG A 135 6.63 -4.21 -0.87
N LYS A 136 7.03 -4.53 0.35
CA LYS A 136 8.44 -4.83 0.66
C LYS A 136 8.55 -6.08 1.53
N GLY A 137 9.40 -7.02 1.09
CA GLY A 137 9.57 -8.37 1.64
C GLY A 137 8.23 -9.03 1.98
N PHE A 138 7.94 -9.27 3.27
CA PHE A 138 6.68 -9.89 3.71
C PHE A 138 5.43 -9.16 3.20
N PHE A 139 5.47 -7.82 3.13
CA PHE A 139 4.30 -7.03 2.72
C PHE A 139 3.96 -7.17 1.23
N ASN A 140 4.79 -7.84 0.41
CA ASN A 140 4.39 -8.24 -0.94
C ASN A 140 3.13 -9.13 -0.93
N SER A 141 2.85 -9.80 0.20
CA SER A 141 1.61 -10.53 0.41
C SER A 141 0.35 -9.66 0.27
N LEU A 142 0.42 -8.36 0.61
CA LEU A 142 -0.72 -7.44 0.52
C LEU A 142 -1.16 -7.17 -0.93
N GLU A 143 -0.33 -7.49 -1.91
CA GLU A 143 -0.71 -7.45 -3.34
C GLU A 143 -1.81 -8.48 -3.68
N THR A 144 -1.92 -9.53 -2.88
CA THR A 144 -2.92 -10.60 -3.05
C THR A 144 -4.25 -10.28 -2.38
N ALA A 145 -4.35 -9.12 -1.73
CA ALA A 145 -5.51 -8.67 -0.96
C ALA A 145 -6.18 -7.44 -1.61
N PRO A 146 -7.45 -7.13 -1.25
CA PRO A 146 -8.06 -5.88 -1.66
C PRO A 146 -7.22 -4.69 -1.18
N PHE A 147 -7.06 -3.68 -2.02
CA PHE A 147 -6.35 -2.46 -1.63
C PHE A 147 -7.30 -1.56 -0.82
N PRO A 148 -6.77 -0.71 0.07
CA PRO A 148 -7.59 0.29 0.75
C PRO A 148 -8.20 1.25 -0.26
N PHE A 149 -9.52 1.18 -0.38
CA PHE A 149 -10.30 1.86 -1.40
C PHE A 149 -11.67 2.23 -0.85
N ILE A 150 -12.12 3.46 -1.11
CA ILE A 150 -13.48 3.92 -0.82
C ILE A 150 -13.96 4.86 -1.93
N LYS A 151 -15.22 4.72 -2.34
CA LYS A 151 -15.86 5.60 -3.33
C LYS A 151 -16.81 6.60 -2.68
N LYS A 152 -16.81 7.81 -3.23
CA LYS A 152 -17.75 8.87 -2.90
C LYS A 152 -18.98 8.75 -3.83
N PRO A 153 -20.19 9.13 -3.39
CA PRO A 153 -20.52 9.65 -2.06
C PRO A 153 -20.45 8.57 -0.96
N LEU A 154 -20.00 8.98 0.23
CA LEU A 154 -19.72 8.09 1.36
C LEU A 154 -20.99 7.59 2.07
N THR A 155 -21.70 6.67 1.41
CA THR A 155 -23.02 6.19 1.87
C THR A 155 -22.94 4.78 2.43
N ILE A 156 -23.47 4.54 3.62
CA ILE A 156 -23.57 3.19 4.19
C ILE A 156 -24.43 2.31 3.28
N GLY A 157 -23.96 1.12 2.98
CA GLY A 157 -24.57 0.19 2.04
C GLY A 157 -24.10 0.37 0.59
N ALA A 158 -23.30 1.39 0.28
CA ALA A 158 -22.69 1.52 -1.04
C ALA A 158 -21.73 0.35 -1.31
N GLU A 159 -21.83 -0.21 -2.51
CA GLU A 159 -21.05 -1.35 -2.97
C GLU A 159 -20.41 -1.05 -4.33
N TRP A 160 -19.20 -1.56 -4.54
CA TRP A 160 -18.55 -1.52 -5.85
C TRP A 160 -17.65 -2.75 -6.01
N THR A 161 -17.28 -3.01 -7.25
CA THR A 161 -16.41 -4.12 -7.61
C THR A 161 -15.23 -3.60 -8.40
N ASP A 162 -14.13 -4.36 -8.39
CA ASP A 162 -12.97 -4.07 -9.20
C ASP A 162 -12.28 -5.38 -9.60
N GLN A 163 -11.25 -5.32 -10.43
CA GLN A 163 -10.46 -6.46 -10.83
C GLN A 163 -8.99 -6.08 -10.99
N MET A 164 -8.09 -6.99 -10.63
CA MET A 164 -6.67 -6.84 -10.91
C MET A 164 -6.06 -8.17 -11.34
N LYS A 165 -5.16 -8.10 -12.31
CA LYS A 165 -4.34 -9.23 -12.74
C LYS A 165 -2.96 -9.12 -12.12
N ILE A 166 -2.56 -10.13 -11.36
CA ILE A 166 -1.23 -10.22 -10.73
C ILE A 166 -0.45 -11.42 -11.28
N GLY A 167 0.87 -11.30 -11.39
CA GLY A 167 1.74 -12.39 -11.86
C GLY A 167 2.25 -13.27 -10.71
N GLN A 168 2.69 -14.49 -11.04
CA GLN A 168 3.27 -15.46 -10.08
C GLN A 168 4.41 -14.92 -9.20
N GLY A 169 5.09 -13.84 -9.61
CA GLY A 169 6.14 -13.21 -8.83
C GLY A 169 5.69 -12.61 -7.49
N TRP A 170 4.38 -12.50 -7.27
CA TRP A 170 3.79 -12.10 -5.99
C TRP A 170 3.54 -13.28 -5.03
N GLY A 171 3.68 -14.51 -5.51
CA GLY A 171 3.55 -15.70 -4.68
C GLY A 171 4.76 -15.94 -3.78
N ASN A 172 4.52 -16.57 -2.63
CA ASN A 172 5.53 -16.99 -1.65
C ASN A 172 5.04 -18.26 -0.96
N GLU A 173 5.95 -19.11 -0.50
CA GLU A 173 5.61 -20.35 0.19
C GLU A 173 4.70 -20.12 1.43
N MET A 174 4.87 -19.00 2.12
CA MET A 174 4.12 -18.64 3.33
C MET A 174 2.66 -18.28 3.05
N TRP A 175 2.39 -17.48 2.02
CA TRP A 175 1.03 -17.01 1.69
C TRP A 175 0.50 -17.59 0.38
N GLY A 176 1.12 -18.61 -0.19
CA GLY A 176 0.66 -19.28 -1.40
C GLY A 176 1.45 -18.91 -2.66
N GLN A 177 1.69 -19.95 -3.48
CA GLN A 177 2.33 -19.86 -4.79
C GLN A 177 1.37 -20.34 -5.87
N TRP A 178 1.52 -19.78 -7.07
CA TRP A 178 0.75 -20.17 -8.26
C TRP A 178 1.60 -20.00 -9.51
N GLU A 179 1.17 -20.61 -10.62
CA GLU A 179 1.79 -20.46 -11.92
C GLU A 179 1.02 -19.46 -12.79
N GLY A 180 1.74 -18.69 -13.60
CA GLY A 180 1.17 -17.74 -14.55
C GLY A 180 0.57 -16.49 -13.91
N SER A 181 -0.63 -16.12 -14.35
CA SER A 181 -1.34 -14.93 -13.86
C SER A 181 -2.54 -15.34 -13.03
N LEU A 182 -2.78 -14.61 -11.95
CA LEU A 182 -3.96 -14.72 -11.10
C LEU A 182 -4.85 -13.51 -11.32
N ILE A 183 -6.14 -13.74 -11.51
CA ILE A 183 -7.15 -12.68 -11.62
C ILE A 183 -7.86 -12.59 -10.27
N LEU A 184 -7.77 -11.42 -9.64
CA LEU A 184 -8.42 -11.09 -8.39
C LEU A 184 -9.66 -10.25 -8.69
N SER A 185 -10.84 -10.78 -8.39
CA SER A 185 -12.10 -10.05 -8.47
C SER A 185 -12.45 -9.49 -7.10
N TYR A 186 -12.56 -8.17 -7.00
CA TYR A 186 -12.80 -7.48 -5.75
C TYR A 186 -14.27 -7.12 -5.57
N ASN A 187 -14.72 -7.17 -4.33
CA ASN A 187 -16.00 -6.59 -3.90
C ASN A 187 -15.77 -5.79 -2.63
N TYR A 188 -16.34 -4.60 -2.59
CA TYR A 188 -16.24 -3.64 -1.51
C TYR A 188 -17.63 -3.22 -1.04
N LYS A 189 -17.78 -2.95 0.26
CA LYS A 189 -19.01 -2.45 0.85
C LYS A 189 -18.74 -1.55 2.04
N ILE A 190 -19.34 -0.36 2.07
CA ILE A 190 -19.40 0.44 3.30
C ILE A 190 -20.46 -0.19 4.21
N ILE A 191 -20.05 -0.84 5.30
CA ILE A 191 -20.95 -1.61 6.17
C ILE A 191 -21.51 -0.78 7.34
N GLY A 192 -20.87 0.34 7.69
CA GLY A 192 -21.32 1.16 8.80
C GLY A 192 -20.32 2.22 9.22
N LYS A 193 -20.51 2.72 10.44
CA LYS A 193 -19.60 3.64 11.12
C LYS A 193 -19.16 3.06 12.45
N GLU A 194 -17.92 3.33 12.85
CA GLU A 194 -17.37 2.93 14.13
C GLU A 194 -16.46 4.05 14.66
N THR A 195 -16.54 4.35 15.95
CA THR A 195 -15.61 5.27 16.61
C THR A 195 -14.46 4.47 17.20
N LEU A 196 -13.27 4.62 16.63
CA LEU A 196 -12.06 3.99 17.13
C LEU A 196 -11.44 4.82 18.24
N LYS A 197 -11.06 4.17 19.34
CA LYS A 197 -10.19 4.75 20.36
C LYS A 197 -8.74 4.51 19.97
N THR A 198 -8.01 5.58 19.71
CA THR A 198 -6.63 5.54 19.22
C THR A 198 -5.74 6.43 20.08
N GLU A 199 -4.42 6.34 19.87
CA GLU A 199 -3.45 7.27 20.48
C GLU A 199 -3.67 8.72 20.06
N LEU A 200 -4.31 8.94 18.91
CA LEU A 200 -4.69 10.25 18.37
C LEU A 200 -6.06 10.73 18.89
N GLY A 201 -6.65 10.02 19.84
CA GLY A 201 -7.98 10.27 20.38
C GLY A 201 -9.07 9.41 19.75
N GLU A 202 -10.32 9.83 19.92
CA GLU A 202 -11.48 9.17 19.32
C GLU A 202 -11.66 9.61 17.87
N ILE A 203 -11.71 8.66 16.94
CA ILE A 203 -11.83 8.92 15.51
C ILE A 203 -13.05 8.17 14.95
N GLU A 204 -14.05 8.93 14.48
CA GLU A 204 -15.16 8.35 13.72
C GLU A 204 -14.63 7.87 12.35
N CYS A 205 -14.92 6.62 12.03
CA CYS A 205 -14.53 5.98 10.79
C CYS A 205 -15.74 5.33 10.10
N LEU A 206 -15.79 5.43 8.77
CA LEU A 206 -16.56 4.50 7.95
C LEU A 206 -15.84 3.17 7.90
N VAL A 207 -16.59 2.09 8.01
CA VAL A 207 -16.06 0.73 7.97
C VAL A 207 -16.37 0.12 6.60
N ILE A 208 -15.35 -0.36 5.92
CA ILE A 208 -15.44 -0.96 4.60
C ILE A 208 -15.00 -2.41 4.70
N GLU A 209 -15.86 -3.33 4.30
CA GLU A 209 -15.51 -4.73 4.10
C GLU A 209 -15.18 -4.96 2.63
N SER A 210 -14.05 -5.62 2.40
CA SER A 210 -13.52 -5.85 1.07
C SER A 210 -13.09 -7.31 0.94
N THR A 211 -13.32 -7.92 -0.21
CA THR A 211 -12.87 -9.28 -0.53
C THR A 211 -12.20 -9.33 -1.88
N ALA A 212 -11.15 -10.13 -2.03
CA ALA A 212 -10.55 -10.46 -3.32
C ALA A 212 -10.73 -11.95 -3.54
N LYS A 213 -11.34 -12.34 -4.66
CA LYS A 213 -11.58 -13.74 -5.01
C LYS A 213 -10.88 -14.09 -6.31
N SER A 214 -10.20 -15.24 -6.30
CA SER A 214 -9.72 -15.92 -7.50
C SER A 214 -10.22 -17.37 -7.51
N ASN A 215 -9.79 -18.14 -8.51
CA ASN A 215 -10.00 -19.58 -8.56
C ASN A 215 -9.20 -20.36 -7.49
N LEU A 216 -8.20 -19.74 -6.85
CA LEU A 216 -7.33 -20.40 -5.88
C LEU A 216 -7.57 -19.93 -4.45
N VAL A 217 -7.99 -18.67 -4.26
CA VAL A 217 -8.02 -18.07 -2.93
C VAL A 217 -9.06 -16.98 -2.77
N THR A 218 -9.47 -16.76 -1.53
CA THR A 218 -10.16 -15.57 -1.07
C THR A 218 -9.34 -14.89 0.01
N THR A 219 -9.07 -13.60 -0.15
CA THR A 219 -8.46 -12.74 0.87
C THR A 219 -9.43 -11.60 1.21
N ARG A 220 -9.23 -10.96 2.36
CA ARG A 220 -10.14 -9.92 2.86
C ARG A 220 -9.35 -8.72 3.38
N LEU A 221 -10.00 -7.56 3.33
CA LEU A 221 -9.58 -6.36 4.02
C LEU A 221 -10.80 -5.72 4.67
N LYS A 222 -10.75 -5.53 6.00
CA LYS A 222 -11.63 -4.59 6.69
C LYS A 222 -10.85 -3.30 6.91
N SER A 223 -11.30 -2.21 6.31
CA SER A 223 -10.65 -0.90 6.43
C SER A 223 -11.55 0.10 7.16
N TYR A 224 -10.89 1.01 7.87
CA TYR A 224 -11.53 2.06 8.67
C TYR A 224 -11.08 3.41 8.13
N PHE A 225 -12.00 4.15 7.52
CA PHE A 225 -11.72 5.39 6.81
C PHE A 225 -12.29 6.59 7.55
N SER A 226 -11.43 7.57 7.87
CA SER A 226 -11.81 8.88 8.38
C SER A 226 -11.68 9.91 7.27
N GLU A 227 -12.71 10.74 7.07
CA GLU A 227 -12.66 11.85 6.11
C GLU A 227 -11.54 12.88 6.42
N ARG A 228 -11.03 12.89 7.66
CA ARG A 228 -9.95 13.78 8.08
C ARG A 228 -8.56 13.16 7.98
N LEU A 229 -8.45 11.85 8.22
CA LEU A 229 -7.17 11.16 8.43
C LEU A 229 -6.89 10.05 7.41
N GLY A 230 -7.83 9.78 6.50
CA GLY A 230 -7.72 8.66 5.55
C GLY A 230 -7.95 7.33 6.22
N PHE A 231 -7.24 6.30 5.75
CA PHE A 231 -7.32 4.96 6.34
C PHE A 231 -6.63 4.91 7.71
N VAL A 232 -7.42 4.82 8.78
CA VAL A 232 -6.96 4.81 10.18
C VAL A 232 -6.57 3.42 10.64
N ARG A 233 -7.25 2.38 10.13
CA ARG A 233 -6.97 0.98 10.46
C ARG A 233 -7.24 0.09 9.26
N LEU A 234 -6.39 -0.91 9.07
CA LEU A 234 -6.46 -1.91 8.01
C LEU A 234 -6.29 -3.29 8.64
N GLU A 235 -7.26 -4.18 8.43
CA GLU A 235 -7.24 -5.55 8.94
C GLU A 235 -7.32 -6.51 7.76
N TYR A 236 -6.17 -7.06 7.37
CA TYR A 236 -6.07 -8.01 6.29
C TYR A 236 -6.22 -9.44 6.81
N GLU A 237 -6.92 -10.26 6.04
CA GLU A 237 -6.92 -11.71 6.13
C GLU A 237 -6.38 -12.24 4.81
N LEU A 238 -5.17 -12.79 4.85
CA LEU A 238 -4.44 -13.30 3.70
C LEU A 238 -4.76 -14.79 3.48
N MET A 239 -4.06 -15.41 2.52
CA MET A 239 -4.11 -16.86 2.38
C MET A 239 -3.50 -17.53 3.62
N ASN A 240 -3.98 -18.72 3.96
CA ASN A 240 -3.52 -19.53 5.11
C ASN A 240 -3.77 -18.88 6.49
N ASP A 241 -4.86 -18.12 6.64
CA ASP A 241 -5.29 -17.50 7.90
C ASP A 241 -4.29 -16.50 8.53
N ILE A 242 -3.24 -16.12 7.79
CA ILE A 242 -2.31 -15.05 8.19
C ILE A 242 -3.08 -13.73 8.20
N LYS A 243 -2.99 -12.99 9.31
CA LYS A 243 -3.57 -11.66 9.42
C LYS A 243 -2.50 -10.59 9.49
N VAL A 244 -2.78 -9.45 8.89
CA VAL A 244 -1.93 -8.26 8.99
C VAL A 244 -2.82 -7.12 9.45
N ASN A 245 -2.58 -6.61 10.65
CA ASN A 245 -3.30 -5.44 11.14
C ASN A 245 -2.35 -4.25 11.13
N MET A 246 -2.82 -3.11 10.66
CA MET A 246 -2.11 -1.84 10.67
C MET A 246 -3.02 -0.77 11.24
N TRP A 247 -2.52 0.09 12.12
CA TRP A 247 -3.30 1.19 12.69
C TRP A 247 -2.45 2.46 12.81
N LEU A 248 -3.08 3.58 12.51
CA LEU A 248 -2.48 4.90 12.53
C LEU A 248 -2.22 5.32 13.98
N ILE A 249 -0.97 5.68 14.28
CA ILE A 249 -0.54 6.14 15.60
C ILE A 249 -0.09 7.61 15.61
N ASP A 250 0.36 8.13 14.46
CA ASP A 250 0.81 9.52 14.34
C ASP A 250 0.56 10.08 12.93
N THR A 251 0.37 11.40 12.85
CA THR A 251 0.32 12.15 11.59
C THR A 251 1.12 13.43 11.69
N LYS A 252 1.99 13.69 10.72
CA LYS A 252 2.74 14.94 10.61
C LYS A 252 2.32 15.66 9.33
N THR A 253 1.81 16.88 9.43
CA THR A 253 1.32 17.67 8.28
C THR A 253 2.22 18.86 7.96
N GLY A 254 2.17 19.34 6.72
CA GLY A 254 2.77 20.62 6.33
C GLY A 254 4.30 20.68 6.51
N LYS A 255 4.97 19.52 6.43
CA LYS A 255 6.42 19.47 6.44
C LYS A 255 6.90 19.82 5.02
N GLU A 256 7.66 20.91 4.90
CA GLU A 256 8.36 21.28 3.67
C GLU A 256 9.42 20.22 3.34
N PHE A 257 9.09 19.27 2.46
CA PHE A 257 10.08 18.35 1.87
C PHE A 257 10.51 18.91 0.52
N ASN A 258 11.29 19.98 0.51
CA ASN A 258 11.49 20.74 -0.73
C ASN A 258 12.42 20.03 -1.74
N ASP A 259 13.06 18.92 -1.35
CA ASP A 259 13.79 18.00 -2.23
C ASP A 259 14.14 16.66 -1.52
N THR A 260 14.69 15.70 -2.28
CA THR A 260 15.21 14.42 -1.79
C THR A 260 16.33 14.57 -0.73
N ARG A 261 17.02 15.72 -0.68
CA ARG A 261 18.09 16.02 0.27
C ARG A 261 17.52 16.42 1.64
N THR A 262 16.42 17.16 1.65
CA THR A 262 15.60 17.52 2.81
C THR A 262 14.89 16.28 3.36
N PHE A 263 14.53 15.34 2.48
CA PHE A 263 14.06 14.01 2.86
C PHE A 263 15.13 13.16 3.60
N PHE A 264 16.42 13.22 3.23
CA PHE A 264 17.45 12.54 4.02
C PHE A 264 17.71 13.23 5.36
N GLN A 265 17.54 14.55 5.45
CA GLN A 265 17.41 15.26 6.74
C GLN A 265 16.14 14.85 7.49
N THR A 266 15.11 14.33 6.81
CA THR A 266 13.88 13.80 7.43
C THR A 266 14.12 12.49 8.17
N LYS A 267 15.19 11.73 7.88
CA LYS A 267 15.64 10.69 8.82
C LYS A 267 15.91 11.25 10.21
N GLU A 268 16.34 12.51 10.36
CA GLU A 268 16.49 13.16 11.67
C GLU A 268 15.12 13.53 12.28
N TYR A 269 14.14 13.97 11.48
CA TYR A 269 12.79 14.33 11.97
C TYR A 269 11.88 13.15 12.34
N ILE A 270 12.18 11.96 11.82
CA ILE A 270 11.49 10.73 12.23
C ILE A 270 12.20 10.10 13.46
N LYS A 271 13.49 10.37 13.65
CA LYS A 271 14.27 9.95 14.83
C LYS A 271 14.08 10.83 16.07
N GLN A 272 13.51 12.03 15.93
CA GLN A 272 13.10 12.94 17.03
C GLN A 272 11.67 12.62 17.48
#